data_AF-M2Q4Z4-F1
#
_entry.id   AF-M2Q4Z4-F1
#
_cell.length_a   1.000
_cell.length_b   1.000
_cell.length_c   1.000
_cell.angle_alpha   90.00
_cell.angle_beta   90.00
_cell.angle_gamma   90.00
#
_symmetry.space_group_name_H-M   'P 1'
#
loop_
_entity.id
_entity.type
_entity.pdbx_description
1 polymer ?
#
loop_
_entity_poly.entity_id
_entity_poly.type
_entity_poly.pdbx_seq_one_letter_code
_entity_poly.pdbx_strand_id
1 'polypeptide(L)'
;MFGIEDRKYYGKRIPERYYGIADGCFSGCIDLIEIKIPTKIEIIGNYCFEGCCSLSAVTIPTSVSEIGKCCFSGCSTLRSITIPTSVSKIGDGCFYECESLQSINISTSVKRIGNWCFSSCSSLTSINIPTNVIKIGERCFNGCTLLKSISIEDVKYISEERIFMNEPVLISIEIPRKIKNDKWEEY
;
A
#
# COMPACT_ATOMS: atom_id res chain seq x y z
N MET A 1 7.13 18.35 -11.90
CA MET A 1 7.04 16.88 -11.75
C MET A 1 8.18 16.24 -12.54
N PHE A 2 8.82 15.21 -12.01
CA PHE A 2 9.75 14.34 -12.75
C PHE A 2 8.92 13.36 -13.57
N GLY A 3 8.98 13.46 -14.90
CA GLY A 3 8.14 12.70 -15.82
C GLY A 3 8.90 11.72 -16.70
N ILE A 4 8.16 11.07 -17.62
CA ILE A 4 8.74 10.08 -18.54
C ILE A 4 9.82 10.66 -19.45
N GLU A 5 9.68 11.92 -19.87
CA GLU A 5 10.70 12.62 -20.67
C GLU A 5 11.96 12.91 -19.86
N ASP A 6 11.83 13.29 -18.58
CA ASP A 6 12.98 13.44 -17.69
C ASP A 6 13.69 12.09 -17.47
N ARG A 7 12.92 11.00 -17.34
CA ARG A 7 13.44 9.63 -17.20
C ARG A 7 14.29 9.20 -18.39
N LYS A 8 13.99 9.66 -19.62
CA LYS A 8 14.83 9.38 -20.80
C LYS A 8 16.24 9.95 -20.66
N TYR A 9 16.38 11.09 -19.97
CA TYR A 9 17.66 11.76 -19.77
C TYR A 9 18.37 11.30 -18.49
N TYR A 10 17.65 11.22 -17.36
CA TYR A 10 18.22 10.90 -16.06
C TYR A 10 18.21 9.40 -15.72
N GLY A 11 17.57 8.57 -16.54
CA GLY A 11 17.36 7.16 -16.25
C GLY A 11 16.58 6.97 -14.95
N LYS A 12 17.07 6.08 -14.08
CA LYS A 12 16.45 5.77 -12.77
C LYS A 12 16.72 6.82 -11.68
N ARG A 13 17.53 7.84 -11.97
CA ARG A 13 17.88 8.88 -10.98
C ARG A 13 16.87 10.01 -11.03
N ILE A 14 16.30 10.37 -9.88
CA ILE A 14 15.43 11.53 -9.74
C ILE A 14 16.27 12.69 -9.16
N PRO A 15 16.46 13.81 -9.88
CA PRO A 15 17.18 14.97 -9.35
C PRO A 15 16.45 15.68 -8.20
N GLU A 16 17.19 16.30 -7.28
CA GLU A 16 16.68 17.03 -6.10
C GLU A 16 15.83 18.29 -6.40
N ARG A 17 15.69 18.67 -7.68
CA ARG A 17 14.92 19.87 -8.08
C ARG A 17 13.43 19.61 -8.26
N TYR A 18 13.00 18.35 -8.25
CA TYR A 18 11.61 17.98 -8.48
C TYR A 18 10.86 17.85 -7.15
N TYR A 19 9.57 18.21 -7.19
CA TYR A 19 8.65 18.16 -6.06
C TYR A 19 7.59 17.05 -6.18
N GLY A 20 7.65 16.23 -7.23
CA GLY A 20 6.74 15.12 -7.42
C GLY A 20 7.17 14.25 -8.59
N ILE A 21 6.71 13.00 -8.62
CA ILE A 21 6.93 12.04 -9.70
C ILE A 21 5.61 11.88 -10.46
N ALA A 22 5.65 12.07 -11.78
CA ALA A 22 4.45 12.05 -12.62
C ALA A 22 3.85 10.63 -12.73
N ASP A 23 2.58 10.59 -13.13
CA ASP A 23 1.86 9.34 -13.39
C ASP A 23 2.63 8.45 -14.38
N GLY A 24 2.69 7.15 -14.08
CA GLY A 24 3.32 6.13 -14.91
C GLY A 24 4.82 6.31 -15.15
N CYS A 25 5.51 7.22 -14.43
CA CYS A 25 6.89 7.60 -14.75
C CYS A 25 7.84 6.39 -14.84
N PHE A 26 7.72 5.44 -13.92
CA PHE A 26 8.48 4.20 -13.88
C PHE A 26 7.61 2.96 -14.18
N SER A 27 6.40 3.11 -14.72
CA SER A 27 5.54 1.96 -15.05
C SER A 27 6.27 1.01 -16.01
N GLY A 28 6.21 -0.29 -15.72
CA GLY A 28 6.85 -1.37 -16.46
C GLY A 28 8.38 -1.38 -16.38
N CYS A 29 9.02 -0.67 -15.43
CA CYS A 29 10.47 -0.76 -15.24
C CYS A 29 10.87 -2.08 -14.57
N ILE A 30 10.83 -3.17 -15.34
CA ILE A 30 11.07 -4.54 -14.87
C ILE A 30 12.47 -4.78 -14.30
N ASP A 31 13.42 -3.90 -14.57
CA ASP A 31 14.82 -3.95 -14.13
C ASP A 31 15.11 -2.96 -12.96
N LEU A 32 14.10 -2.29 -12.43
CA LEU A 32 14.22 -1.39 -11.29
C LEU A 32 14.22 -2.20 -9.99
N ILE A 33 15.39 -2.34 -9.35
CA ILE A 33 15.55 -3.12 -8.10
C ILE A 33 15.32 -2.27 -6.86
N GLU A 34 15.80 -1.03 -6.90
CA GLU A 34 15.70 -0.03 -5.84
C GLU A 34 15.47 1.34 -6.47
N ILE A 35 14.67 2.19 -5.81
CA ILE A 35 14.53 3.60 -6.15
C ILE A 35 14.72 4.48 -4.92
N LYS A 36 15.59 5.49 -5.06
CA LYS A 36 15.79 6.54 -4.07
C LYS A 36 14.94 7.74 -4.45
N ILE A 37 13.88 7.97 -3.68
CA ILE A 37 12.98 9.11 -3.87
C ILE A 37 13.53 10.31 -3.07
N PRO A 38 13.86 11.44 -3.74
CA PRO A 38 14.39 12.63 -3.07
C PRO A 38 13.46 13.22 -2.01
N THR A 39 14.02 13.87 -1.00
CA THR A 39 13.25 14.36 0.17
C THR A 39 12.35 15.56 -0.13
N LYS A 40 12.44 16.18 -1.30
CA LYS A 40 11.52 17.24 -1.74
C LYS A 40 10.29 16.72 -2.50
N ILE A 41 10.21 15.42 -2.77
CA ILE A 41 9.07 14.82 -3.46
C ILE A 41 7.85 14.81 -2.53
N GLU A 42 6.81 15.54 -2.90
CA GLU A 42 5.56 15.66 -2.14
C GLU A 42 4.45 14.75 -2.70
N ILE A 43 4.55 14.35 -3.97
CA ILE A 43 3.53 13.60 -4.70
C ILE A 43 4.17 12.45 -5.48
N ILE A 44 3.64 11.24 -5.32
CA ILE A 44 3.94 10.11 -6.19
C ILE A 44 2.68 9.79 -7.00
N GLY A 45 2.75 10.00 -8.32
CA GLY A 45 1.64 9.89 -9.24
C GLY A 45 1.02 8.49 -9.35
N ASN A 46 -0.12 8.42 -10.04
CA ASN A 46 -0.81 7.17 -10.30
C ASN A 46 0.06 6.24 -11.17
N TYR A 47 0.00 4.94 -10.92
CA TYR A 47 0.71 3.91 -11.68
C TYR A 47 2.25 4.11 -11.72
N CYS A 48 2.81 4.95 -10.84
CA CYS A 48 4.18 5.43 -10.95
C CYS A 48 5.22 4.30 -11.03
N PHE A 49 5.07 3.24 -10.23
CA PHE A 49 5.92 2.05 -10.21
C PHE A 49 5.14 0.77 -10.56
N GLU A 50 4.02 0.90 -11.27
CA GLU A 50 3.24 -0.27 -11.71
C GLU A 50 4.10 -1.23 -12.52
N GLY A 51 4.00 -2.54 -12.28
CA GLY A 51 4.72 -3.56 -13.03
C GLY A 51 6.25 -3.55 -12.84
N CYS A 52 6.78 -2.83 -11.84
CA CYS A 52 8.20 -2.90 -11.48
C CYS A 52 8.49 -4.22 -10.75
N CYS A 53 8.44 -5.34 -11.46
CA CYS A 53 8.49 -6.69 -10.86
C CYS A 53 9.77 -6.99 -10.09
N SER A 54 10.90 -6.30 -10.39
CA SER A 54 12.17 -6.46 -9.65
C SER A 54 12.32 -5.52 -8.45
N LEU A 55 11.36 -4.60 -8.21
CA LEU A 55 11.46 -3.60 -7.16
C LEU A 55 11.32 -4.25 -5.79
N SER A 56 12.46 -4.45 -5.14
CA SER A 56 12.56 -5.09 -3.82
C SER A 56 12.66 -4.09 -2.67
N ALA A 57 13.07 -2.84 -2.96
CA ALA A 57 13.28 -1.81 -1.95
C ALA A 57 12.87 -0.42 -2.44
N VAL A 58 12.04 0.27 -1.65
CA VAL A 58 11.67 1.67 -1.85
C VAL A 58 11.57 2.36 -0.50
N THR A 59 12.16 3.55 -0.39
CA THR A 59 11.97 4.44 0.76
C THR A 59 11.11 5.62 0.32
N ILE A 60 9.92 5.74 0.90
CA ILE A 60 9.04 6.89 0.68
C ILE A 60 9.42 7.99 1.67
N PRO A 61 9.84 9.18 1.23
CA PRO A 61 10.25 10.25 2.14
C PRO A 61 9.05 10.87 2.85
N THR A 62 9.29 11.45 4.02
CA THR A 62 8.28 12.08 4.89
C THR A 62 7.71 13.39 4.35
N SER A 63 8.09 13.80 3.14
CA SER A 63 7.47 14.90 2.40
C SER A 63 6.29 14.43 1.56
N VAL A 64 6.20 13.13 1.24
CA VAL A 64 5.12 12.59 0.41
C VAL A 64 3.81 12.63 1.16
N SER A 65 2.82 13.34 0.63
CA SER A 65 1.49 13.50 1.24
C SER A 65 0.44 12.56 0.66
N GLU A 66 0.64 12.10 -0.59
CA GLU A 66 -0.25 11.20 -1.31
C GLU A 66 0.54 10.16 -2.13
N ILE A 67 0.07 8.92 -2.09
CA ILE A 67 0.51 7.83 -2.96
C ILE A 67 -0.64 7.49 -3.92
N GLY A 68 -0.39 7.66 -5.22
CA GLY A 68 -1.39 7.51 -6.28
C GLY A 68 -2.00 6.11 -6.40
N LYS A 69 -3.07 6.03 -7.19
CA LYS A 69 -3.74 4.77 -7.58
C LYS A 69 -2.74 3.83 -8.24
N CYS A 70 -2.78 2.54 -7.91
CA CYS A 70 -1.95 1.47 -8.49
C CYS A 70 -0.44 1.75 -8.47
N CYS A 71 0.03 2.63 -7.57
CA CYS A 71 1.41 3.14 -7.60
C CYS A 71 2.47 2.03 -7.55
N PHE A 72 2.26 0.97 -6.77
CA PHE A 72 3.16 -0.19 -6.67
C PHE A 72 2.47 -1.48 -7.14
N SER A 73 1.42 -1.39 -7.95
CA SER A 73 0.71 -2.56 -8.46
C SER A 73 1.65 -3.47 -9.24
N GLY A 74 1.68 -4.77 -8.97
CA GLY A 74 2.56 -5.73 -9.65
C GLY A 74 4.04 -5.63 -9.27
N CYS A 75 4.41 -4.93 -8.19
CA CYS A 75 5.75 -4.99 -7.60
C CYS A 75 5.95 -6.32 -6.87
N SER A 76 5.97 -7.42 -7.62
CA SER A 76 5.86 -8.80 -7.10
C SER A 76 7.01 -9.24 -6.21
N THR A 77 8.16 -8.55 -6.21
CA THR A 77 9.32 -8.83 -5.34
C THR A 77 9.41 -7.93 -4.10
N LEU A 78 8.56 -6.90 -3.97
CA LEU A 78 8.57 -5.99 -2.83
C LEU A 78 8.14 -6.74 -1.56
N ARG A 79 9.06 -6.90 -0.59
CA ARG A 79 8.81 -7.69 0.62
C ARG A 79 8.22 -6.90 1.77
N SER A 80 8.62 -5.64 1.89
CA SER A 80 8.13 -4.75 2.93
C SER A 80 8.09 -3.31 2.46
N ILE A 81 7.20 -2.54 3.06
CA ILE A 81 7.13 -1.10 2.84
C ILE A 81 6.65 -0.37 4.09
N THR A 82 7.21 0.81 4.32
CA THR A 82 6.77 1.73 5.37
C THR A 82 6.10 2.93 4.73
N ILE A 83 4.86 3.19 5.11
CA ILE A 83 4.11 4.38 4.73
C ILE A 83 4.49 5.49 5.72
N PRO A 84 5.01 6.65 5.30
CA PRO A 84 5.43 7.70 6.22
C PRO A 84 4.25 8.45 6.84
N THR A 85 4.49 9.13 7.96
CA THR A 85 3.51 9.92 8.73
C THR A 85 2.93 11.14 8.01
N SER A 86 3.47 11.48 6.85
CA SER A 86 2.95 12.54 5.99
C SER A 86 1.82 12.06 5.07
N VAL A 87 1.71 10.75 4.82
CA VAL A 87 0.72 10.19 3.91
C VAL A 87 -0.64 10.12 4.59
N SER A 88 -1.64 10.78 4.00
CA SER A 88 -3.02 10.76 4.51
C SER A 88 -3.92 9.73 3.82
N LYS A 89 -3.53 9.27 2.62
CA LYS A 89 -4.32 8.39 1.77
C LYS A 89 -3.42 7.43 0.98
N ILE A 90 -3.84 6.17 0.93
CA ILE A 90 -3.28 5.14 0.04
C ILE A 90 -4.29 4.89 -1.08
N GLY A 91 -3.88 5.08 -2.34
CA GLY A 91 -4.75 4.97 -3.51
C GLY A 91 -5.32 3.56 -3.76
N ASP A 92 -6.35 3.48 -4.60
CA ASP A 92 -6.93 2.21 -5.04
C ASP A 92 -5.86 1.33 -5.70
N GLY A 93 -5.85 0.04 -5.40
CA GLY A 93 -4.91 -0.94 -5.97
C GLY A 93 -3.43 -0.64 -5.72
N CYS A 94 -3.09 0.23 -4.76
CA CYS A 94 -1.71 0.72 -4.59
C CYS A 94 -0.67 -0.39 -4.47
N PHE A 95 -1.01 -1.52 -3.84
CA PHE A 95 -0.18 -2.72 -3.71
C PHE A 95 -0.87 -3.97 -4.28
N TYR A 96 -1.74 -3.79 -5.29
CA TYR A 96 -2.37 -4.90 -6.00
C TYR A 96 -1.30 -5.84 -6.58
N GLU A 97 -1.43 -7.16 -6.41
CA GLU A 97 -0.48 -8.17 -6.91
C GLU A 97 0.99 -7.96 -6.43
N CYS A 98 1.20 -7.34 -5.26
CA CYS A 98 2.48 -7.40 -4.56
C CYS A 98 2.66 -8.76 -3.87
N GLU A 99 2.83 -9.83 -4.66
CA GLU A 99 2.79 -11.22 -4.19
C GLU A 99 3.79 -11.55 -3.08
N SER A 100 4.98 -10.93 -3.08
CA SER A 100 6.01 -11.11 -2.04
C SER A 100 5.85 -10.22 -0.82
N LEU A 101 4.85 -9.32 -0.77
CA LEU A 101 4.69 -8.38 0.34
C LEU A 101 4.31 -9.13 1.61
N GLN A 102 5.24 -9.22 2.55
CA GLN A 102 5.09 -9.94 3.81
C GLN A 102 4.67 -9.03 4.96
N SER A 103 5.11 -7.77 4.94
CA SER A 103 4.81 -6.79 5.98
C SER A 103 4.62 -5.39 5.40
N ILE A 104 3.68 -4.65 5.97
CA ILE A 104 3.51 -3.23 5.69
C ILE A 104 3.27 -2.49 7.00
N ASN A 105 3.99 -1.38 7.18
CA ASN A 105 3.74 -0.46 8.28
C ASN A 105 2.93 0.73 7.75
N ILE A 106 1.65 0.79 8.15
CA ILE A 106 0.75 1.89 7.82
C ILE A 106 0.85 2.93 8.94
N SER A 107 1.19 4.17 8.60
CA SER A 107 1.28 5.25 9.59
C SER A 107 -0.08 5.70 10.11
N THR A 108 -0.10 6.21 11.34
CA THR A 108 -1.28 6.75 12.04
C THR A 108 -1.91 7.96 11.36
N SER A 109 -1.23 8.59 10.40
CA SER A 109 -1.77 9.68 9.58
C SER A 109 -2.76 9.22 8.51
N VAL A 110 -2.71 7.94 8.12
CA VAL A 110 -3.55 7.40 7.05
C VAL A 110 -5.01 7.38 7.49
N LYS A 111 -5.86 8.05 6.71
CA LYS A 111 -7.31 8.09 6.91
C LYS A 111 -8.04 7.09 6.02
N ARG A 112 -7.50 6.80 4.82
CA ARG A 112 -8.18 5.99 3.81
C ARG A 112 -7.22 5.01 3.14
N ILE A 113 -7.66 3.77 3.03
CA ILE A 113 -7.03 2.70 2.25
C ILE A 113 -7.98 2.39 1.08
N GLY A 114 -7.47 2.49 -0.15
CA GLY A 114 -8.27 2.35 -1.36
C GLY A 114 -8.84 0.95 -1.62
N ASN A 115 -9.72 0.85 -2.62
CA ASN A 115 -10.27 -0.43 -3.08
C ASN A 115 -9.15 -1.31 -3.66
N TRP A 116 -9.22 -2.63 -3.47
CA TRP A 116 -8.21 -3.60 -3.94
C TRP A 116 -6.76 -3.33 -3.48
N CYS A 117 -6.55 -2.47 -2.48
CA CYS A 117 -5.22 -1.94 -2.16
C CYS A 117 -4.15 -3.01 -1.91
N PHE A 118 -4.49 -4.13 -1.26
CA PHE A 118 -3.62 -5.28 -1.01
C PHE A 118 -4.14 -6.56 -1.68
N SER A 119 -5.01 -6.43 -2.68
CA SER A 119 -5.56 -7.62 -3.32
C SER A 119 -4.45 -8.41 -4.00
N SER A 120 -4.50 -9.74 -3.87
CA SER A 120 -3.49 -10.69 -4.34
C SER A 120 -2.09 -10.53 -3.69
N CYS A 121 -1.98 -9.88 -2.53
CA CYS A 121 -0.78 -9.94 -1.69
C CYS A 121 -0.70 -11.30 -0.96
N SER A 122 -0.42 -12.38 -1.70
CA SER A 122 -0.48 -13.76 -1.20
C SER A 122 0.50 -14.06 -0.07
N SER A 123 1.62 -13.33 0.04
CA SER A 123 2.59 -13.49 1.13
C SER A 123 2.30 -12.67 2.39
N LEU A 124 1.28 -11.81 2.38
CA LEU A 124 0.98 -10.93 3.51
C LEU A 124 0.40 -11.77 4.65
N THR A 125 1.12 -11.88 5.77
CA THR A 125 0.72 -12.76 6.89
C THR A 125 -0.05 -12.04 7.98
N SER A 126 0.32 -10.78 8.24
CA SER A 126 -0.33 -9.89 9.18
C SER A 126 -0.25 -8.46 8.69
N ILE A 127 -1.20 -7.63 9.15
CA ILE A 127 -1.20 -6.20 8.90
C ILE A 127 -1.80 -5.47 10.11
N ASN A 128 -1.16 -4.36 10.49
CA ASN A 128 -1.62 -3.48 11.56
C ASN A 128 -2.30 -2.27 10.92
N ILE A 129 -3.59 -2.09 11.21
CA ILE A 129 -4.39 -0.97 10.72
C ILE A 129 -4.49 0.09 11.84
N PRO A 130 -4.02 1.32 11.63
CA PRO A 130 -4.16 2.37 12.61
C PRO A 130 -5.64 2.71 12.89
N THR A 131 -5.96 3.05 14.13
CA THR A 131 -7.31 3.46 14.57
C THR A 131 -7.86 4.69 13.84
N ASN A 132 -6.97 5.50 13.25
CA ASN A 132 -7.32 6.68 12.47
C ASN A 132 -7.84 6.38 11.06
N VAL A 133 -7.75 5.13 10.60
CA VAL A 133 -8.27 4.71 9.29
C VAL A 133 -9.80 4.65 9.35
N ILE A 134 -10.45 5.63 8.72
CA ILE A 134 -11.92 5.74 8.67
C ILE A 134 -12.54 4.92 7.53
N LYS A 135 -11.74 4.50 6.54
CA LYS A 135 -12.23 3.74 5.39
C LYS A 135 -11.19 2.76 4.87
N ILE A 136 -11.61 1.51 4.73
CA ILE A 136 -10.94 0.45 3.97
C ILE A 136 -11.80 0.15 2.75
N GLY A 137 -11.20 0.13 1.56
CA GLY A 137 -11.91 -0.06 0.31
C GLY A 137 -12.40 -1.50 0.08
N GLU A 138 -13.28 -1.66 -0.91
CA GLU A 138 -13.82 -2.97 -1.30
C GLU A 138 -12.69 -3.90 -1.74
N ARG A 139 -12.78 -5.20 -1.40
CA ARG A 139 -11.83 -6.25 -1.80
C ARG A 139 -10.36 -5.92 -1.45
N CYS A 140 -10.12 -5.04 -0.48
CA CYS A 140 -8.78 -4.58 -0.10
C CYS A 140 -7.81 -5.73 0.19
N PHE A 141 -8.29 -6.85 0.75
CA PHE A 141 -7.49 -8.03 1.08
C PHE A 141 -7.93 -9.29 0.30
N ASN A 142 -8.61 -9.12 -0.84
CA ASN A 142 -9.02 -10.26 -1.67
C ASN A 142 -7.77 -11.02 -2.14
N GLY A 143 -7.74 -12.35 -2.07
CA GLY A 143 -6.57 -13.12 -2.50
C GLY A 143 -5.34 -13.05 -1.57
N CYS A 144 -5.42 -12.41 -0.40
CA CYS A 144 -4.38 -12.51 0.64
C CYS A 144 -4.43 -13.88 1.34
N THR A 145 -4.02 -14.93 0.64
CA THR A 145 -4.21 -16.33 1.07
C THR A 145 -3.48 -16.71 2.35
N LEU A 146 -2.39 -16.03 2.70
CA LEU A 146 -1.65 -16.25 3.96
C LEU A 146 -2.01 -15.27 5.08
N LEU A 147 -2.94 -14.34 4.85
CA LEU A 147 -3.32 -13.34 5.86
C LEU A 147 -4.09 -14.03 6.99
N LYS A 148 -3.43 -14.17 8.14
CA LYS A 148 -3.97 -14.85 9.32
C LYS A 148 -4.59 -13.88 10.32
N SER A 149 -4.12 -12.64 10.35
CA SER A 149 -4.54 -11.65 11.34
C SER A 149 -4.49 -10.24 10.77
N ILE A 150 -5.55 -9.49 11.01
CA ILE A 150 -5.57 -8.03 10.88
C ILE A 150 -5.69 -7.50 12.31
N SER A 151 -4.68 -6.77 12.77
CA SER A 151 -4.72 -6.11 14.07
C SER A 151 -5.10 -4.64 13.87
N ILE A 152 -5.75 -4.06 14.88
CA ILE A 152 -6.01 -2.63 14.93
C ILE A 152 -5.23 -2.13 16.15
N GLU A 153 -4.06 -1.54 15.93
CA GLU A 153 -3.15 -1.15 17.03
C GLU A 153 -3.47 0.24 17.59
N ASP A 154 -3.45 0.27 18.94
CA ASP A 154 -3.47 1.37 19.93
C ASP A 154 -4.67 2.32 20.04
N VAL A 155 -5.73 1.81 20.66
CA VAL A 155 -6.20 2.01 22.08
C VAL A 155 -5.41 2.97 23.00
N LYS A 156 -4.71 4.01 22.51
CA LYS A 156 -4.05 5.00 23.40
C LYS A 156 -4.97 6.10 23.94
N TYR A 157 -6.24 6.12 23.52
CA TYR A 157 -7.27 7.02 24.02
C TYR A 157 -8.63 6.32 24.10
N ILE A 158 -8.78 5.37 25.02
CA ILE A 158 -10.11 5.12 25.59
C ILE A 158 -10.11 5.86 26.93
N SER A 159 -10.39 7.17 26.88
CA SER A 159 -11.01 7.79 28.05
C SER A 159 -12.38 7.11 28.25
N GLU A 160 -12.80 6.93 29.49
CA GLU A 160 -14.09 6.31 29.86
C GLU A 160 -15.28 6.94 29.11
N GLU A 161 -15.12 8.18 28.64
CA GLU A 161 -16.09 8.95 27.84
C GLU A 161 -16.41 8.35 26.46
N ARG A 162 -15.49 7.60 25.82
CA ARG A 162 -15.76 7.03 24.47
C ARG A 162 -16.61 5.76 24.49
N ILE A 163 -16.91 5.21 25.67
CA ILE A 163 -17.80 4.04 25.82
C ILE A 163 -19.27 4.42 25.54
N PHE A 164 -19.63 5.70 25.65
CA PHE A 164 -21.02 6.18 25.52
C PHE A 164 -21.31 6.95 24.22
N MET A 165 -20.33 7.13 23.33
CA MET A 165 -20.51 7.85 22.07
C MET A 165 -20.54 6.84 20.92
N ASN A 166 -21.73 6.62 20.39
CA ASN A 166 -22.09 5.69 19.31
C ASN A 166 -21.37 5.98 17.96
N GLU A 167 -20.03 5.84 17.92
CA GLU A 167 -19.18 5.99 16.73
C GLU A 167 -18.23 4.78 16.57
N PRO A 168 -17.89 4.38 15.32
CA PRO A 168 -17.67 2.99 14.97
C PRO A 168 -16.43 2.38 15.63
N VAL A 169 -16.68 1.47 16.57
CA VAL A 169 -15.74 0.46 17.04
C VAL A 169 -15.63 -0.59 15.94
N LEU A 170 -14.50 -0.67 15.25
CA LEU A 170 -14.20 -1.86 14.45
C LEU A 170 -13.84 -3.00 15.40
N ILE A 171 -14.89 -3.68 15.85
CA ILE A 171 -14.83 -5.01 16.46
C ILE A 171 -14.33 -5.92 15.35
N SER A 172 -13.19 -6.58 15.58
CA SER A 172 -12.51 -7.54 14.70
C SER A 172 -13.32 -8.03 13.49
N ILE A 173 -12.82 -7.81 12.27
CA ILE A 173 -13.35 -8.49 11.09
C ILE A 173 -12.81 -9.93 11.11
N GLU A 174 -13.68 -10.91 11.32
CA GLU A 174 -13.37 -12.29 10.96
C GLU A 174 -13.19 -12.37 9.44
N ILE A 175 -11.99 -12.74 9.00
CA ILE A 175 -11.72 -13.09 7.62
C ILE A 175 -12.54 -14.36 7.32
N PRO A 176 -13.41 -14.39 6.30
CA PRO A 176 -14.22 -15.57 6.01
C PRO A 176 -13.31 -16.77 5.71
N ARG A 177 -13.32 -17.75 6.62
CA ARG A 177 -12.80 -19.09 6.34
C ARG A 177 -13.64 -19.72 5.24
N LYS A 178 -13.18 -19.70 4.00
CA LYS A 178 -13.51 -20.73 2.99
C LYS A 178 -12.59 -20.62 1.77
N ILE A 179 -11.48 -21.36 1.82
CA ILE A 179 -11.02 -22.16 0.68
C ILE A 179 -10.82 -23.58 1.22
N LYS A 180 -11.93 -24.23 1.54
CA LYS A 180 -12.02 -25.69 1.54
C LYS A 180 -13.25 -26.03 0.71
N ASN A 181 -13.03 -26.90 -0.26
CA ASN A 181 -13.94 -27.40 -1.30
C ASN A 181 -14.07 -26.48 -2.52
N ASP A 182 -13.28 -26.80 -3.54
CA ASP A 182 -13.85 -27.44 -4.73
C ASP A 182 -12.90 -28.57 -5.17
N LYS A 183 -13.03 -29.71 -4.48
CA LYS A 183 -12.81 -30.99 -5.15
C LYS A 183 -14.03 -31.20 -6.03
N TRP A 184 -13.78 -31.26 -7.32
CA TRP A 184 -14.70 -31.75 -8.33
C TRP A 184 -15.00 -33.21 -7.99
N GLU A 185 -16.19 -33.51 -7.48
CA GLU A 185 -16.72 -34.87 -7.55
C GLU A 185 -17.62 -34.94 -8.78
N GLU A 186 -17.05 -35.56 -9.82
CA GLU A 186 -17.79 -36.21 -10.89
C GLU A 186 -18.54 -37.42 -10.33
N TYR A 187 -19.70 -37.70 -10.94
CA TYR A 187 -20.64 -38.83 -10.80
C TYR A 187 -21.74 -38.71 -9.76
#